data_AF-A0A952SP23-F1
#
_entry.id   AF-A0A952SP23-F1
#
_cell.length_a   1.000
_cell.length_b   1.000
_cell.length_c   1.000
_cell.angle_alpha   90.00
_cell.angle_beta   90.00
_cell.angle_gamma   90.00
#
_symmetry.space_group_name_H-M   'P 1'
#
loop_
_entity.id
_entity.type
_entity.pdbx_description
1 polymer ?
#
loop_
_entity_poly.entity_id
_entity_poly.type
_entity_poly.pdbx_seq_one_letter_code
_entity_poly.pdbx_strand_id
1 'polypeptide(L)'
;MTIDRPLLSRIAITLALCTGLLALACAQPEERPRPAAEPPTIDRGQLRERLTSRLERSKASCVALESAIARLDNNEEPTAVLVSLGPVLREDMSAMFEPQRPRGPFPRDGAISDADPHSRITLDPDAINEFIDRELPWLAERLNQIEAERPGSRLEMIRRLTPQIEEIINTSNENPELAKLHIEQFRLGSEIIETMRRVRRAVDAGEMTEDSAKAAIIAIASQQVDLRERITRTEIESLRKRLAERDAELSAQIADRDRVIANMTERMFRRGFDMRREPSGRGVRREDFDRRDPPEDKKHD
;
A
#
# COMPACT_ATOMS: atom_id res chain seq x y z
N MET A 1 32.61 -26.93 -22.00
CA MET A 1 32.15 -26.26 -20.78
C MET A 1 30.65 -26.04 -20.91
N THR A 2 29.87 -26.93 -20.33
CA THR A 2 28.41 -26.80 -20.24
C THR A 2 28.10 -25.80 -19.13
N ILE A 3 27.58 -24.64 -19.50
CA ILE A 3 27.25 -23.56 -18.57
C ILE A 3 25.96 -23.93 -17.83
N ASP A 4 26.04 -24.02 -16.50
CA ASP A 4 24.91 -24.29 -15.62
C ASP A 4 23.89 -23.13 -15.66
N ARG A 5 22.80 -23.34 -16.39
CA ARG A 5 21.67 -22.39 -16.53
C ARG A 5 20.82 -22.11 -15.27
N PRO A 6 20.80 -22.89 -14.15
CA PRO A 6 19.82 -22.64 -13.10
C PRO A 6 20.12 -21.44 -12.19
N LEU A 7 21.38 -20.98 -12.10
CA LEU A 7 21.79 -19.90 -11.17
C LEU A 7 21.28 -18.51 -11.59
N LEU A 8 21.31 -18.18 -12.89
CA LEU A 8 20.83 -16.90 -13.40
C LEU A 8 19.31 -16.73 -13.28
N SER A 9 18.55 -17.84 -13.26
CA SER A 9 17.09 -17.78 -13.06
C SER A 9 16.70 -17.36 -11.64
N ARG A 10 17.50 -17.74 -10.63
CA ARG A 10 17.18 -17.51 -9.22
C ARG A 10 17.42 -16.06 -8.80
N ILE A 11 18.49 -15.43 -9.26
CA ILE A 11 18.81 -14.02 -8.94
C ILE A 11 17.75 -13.07 -9.55
N ALA A 12 17.20 -13.39 -10.72
CA ALA A 12 16.16 -12.58 -11.35
C ALA A 12 14.78 -12.69 -10.65
N ILE A 13 14.51 -13.77 -9.92
CA ILE A 13 13.22 -13.99 -9.24
C ILE A 13 13.18 -13.27 -7.88
N THR A 14 14.30 -13.22 -7.13
CA THR A 14 14.35 -12.53 -5.83
C THR A 14 14.23 -11.00 -5.96
N LEU A 15 14.70 -10.41 -7.07
CA LEU A 15 14.62 -8.97 -7.29
C LEU A 15 13.24 -8.50 -7.81
N ALA A 16 12.47 -9.40 -8.44
CA ALA A 16 11.11 -9.12 -8.93
C ALA A 16 10.01 -9.25 -7.84
N LEU A 17 10.32 -9.88 -6.71
CA LEU A 17 9.38 -10.08 -5.58
C LEU A 17 9.27 -8.86 -4.64
N CYS A 18 10.17 -7.87 -4.75
CA CYS A 18 10.13 -6.65 -3.93
C CYS A 18 9.31 -5.49 -4.54
N THR A 19 8.70 -5.65 -5.72
CA THR A 19 8.00 -4.57 -6.44
C THR A 19 6.55 -4.90 -6.82
N GLY A 20 5.99 -6.04 -6.40
CA GLY A 20 4.75 -6.59 -6.96
C GLY A 20 3.58 -6.88 -6.01
N LEU A 21 3.46 -6.18 -4.86
CA LEU A 21 2.40 -6.47 -3.86
C LEU A 21 1.29 -5.41 -3.72
N LEU A 22 1.17 -4.48 -4.66
CA LEU A 22 0.10 -3.48 -4.66
C LEU A 22 -0.55 -3.38 -6.04
N ALA A 23 -1.71 -4.04 -6.21
CA ALA A 23 -2.88 -3.62 -7.01
C ALA A 23 -3.66 -4.80 -7.65
N LEU A 24 -4.99 -4.62 -7.70
CA LEU A 24 -6.06 -5.42 -8.33
C LEU A 24 -6.56 -6.68 -7.59
N ALA A 25 -7.86 -6.89 -7.33
CA ALA A 25 -9.06 -6.13 -7.69
C ALA A 25 -10.25 -6.50 -6.79
N CYS A 26 -11.03 -5.48 -6.40
CA CYS A 26 -12.43 -5.60 -6.01
C CYS A 26 -13.31 -5.51 -7.27
N ALA A 27 -14.39 -6.29 -7.28
CA ALA A 27 -15.66 -5.92 -7.88
C ALA A 27 -16.78 -6.35 -6.94
N GLN A 28 -17.84 -5.54 -6.90
CA GLN A 28 -19.19 -5.76 -6.33
C GLN A 28 -19.44 -5.27 -4.88
N PRO A 29 -20.71 -5.11 -4.46
CA PRO A 29 -21.60 -3.96 -4.68
C PRO A 29 -22.16 -3.44 -3.32
N GLU A 30 -23.03 -2.43 -3.35
CA GLU A 30 -23.66 -1.77 -2.18
C GLU A 30 -24.13 -2.74 -1.06
N GLU A 31 -23.58 -2.60 0.15
CA GLU A 31 -24.05 -3.34 1.34
C GLU A 31 -25.03 -2.52 2.18
N ARG A 32 -26.26 -3.02 2.22
CA ARG A 32 -27.33 -2.68 3.18
C ARG A 32 -26.87 -2.94 4.63
N PRO A 33 -27.46 -2.27 5.64
CA PRO A 33 -27.13 -2.49 7.05
C PRO A 33 -27.26 -3.97 7.42
N ARG A 34 -26.12 -4.61 7.71
CA ARG A 34 -26.05 -6.05 8.00
C ARG A 34 -26.36 -6.27 9.49
N PRO A 35 -27.31 -7.17 9.83
CA PRO A 35 -27.59 -7.52 11.22
C PRO A 35 -26.31 -8.05 11.90
N ALA A 36 -26.18 -7.80 13.21
CA ALA A 36 -25.04 -8.23 14.01
C ALA A 36 -24.76 -9.72 13.78
N ALA A 37 -23.64 -10.04 13.14
CA ALA A 37 -23.27 -11.41 12.83
C ALA A 37 -22.99 -12.15 14.15
N GLU A 38 -23.72 -13.23 14.39
CA GLU A 38 -23.43 -14.13 15.50
C GLU A 38 -21.98 -14.63 15.38
N PRO A 39 -21.22 -14.73 16.50
CA PRO A 39 -19.85 -15.18 16.46
C PRO A 39 -19.78 -16.55 15.78
N PRO A 40 -18.87 -16.73 14.80
CA PRO A 40 -18.78 -17.99 14.06
C PRO A 40 -18.55 -19.12 15.06
N THR A 41 -19.45 -20.10 15.07
CA THR A 41 -19.32 -21.30 15.89
C THR A 41 -18.22 -22.16 15.29
N ILE A 42 -16.99 -22.02 15.80
CA ILE A 42 -15.86 -22.84 15.38
C ILE A 42 -16.06 -24.24 15.97
N ASP A 43 -16.24 -25.23 15.10
CA ASP A 43 -16.28 -26.63 15.50
C ASP A 43 -14.93 -27.05 16.14
N ARG A 44 -14.99 -27.44 17.41
CA ARG A 44 -13.84 -27.89 18.19
C ARG A 44 -13.13 -29.09 17.54
N GLY A 45 -13.87 -29.98 16.88
CA GLY A 45 -13.30 -31.13 16.18
C GLY A 45 -12.37 -30.70 15.04
N GLN A 46 -12.86 -29.82 14.16
CA GLN A 46 -12.10 -29.29 13.03
C GLN A 46 -10.89 -28.46 13.46
N LEU A 47 -11.02 -27.68 14.53
CA LEU A 47 -9.88 -26.92 15.07
C LEU A 47 -8.80 -27.86 15.60
N ARG A 48 -9.19 -28.90 16.34
CA ARG A 48 -8.26 -29.91 16.86
C ARG A 48 -7.52 -30.61 15.73
N GLU A 49 -8.24 -31.06 14.69
CA GLU A 49 -7.63 -31.71 13.53
C GLU A 49 -6.63 -30.79 12.82
N ARG A 50 -6.99 -29.53 12.56
CA ARG A 50 -6.07 -28.53 11.96
C ARG A 50 -4.81 -28.31 12.79
N LEU A 51 -4.95 -28.19 14.12
CA LEU A 51 -3.82 -28.02 15.02
C LEU A 51 -2.93 -29.26 15.05
N THR A 52 -3.51 -30.46 15.06
CA THR A 52 -2.76 -31.72 14.97
C THR A 52 -2.01 -31.83 13.64
N SER A 53 -2.64 -31.55 12.49
CA SER A 53 -1.97 -31.56 11.18
C SER A 53 -0.87 -30.49 11.06
N ARG A 54 -1.01 -29.35 11.74
CA ARG A 54 0.04 -28.31 11.77
C ARG A 54 1.21 -28.74 12.67
N LEU A 55 0.92 -29.39 13.79
CA LEU A 55 1.93 -29.93 14.71
C LEU A 55 2.76 -31.02 14.03
N GLU A 56 2.13 -31.97 13.35
CA GLU A 56 2.84 -33.06 12.65
C GLU A 56 3.71 -32.53 11.50
N ARG A 57 3.23 -31.53 10.75
CA ARG A 57 4.07 -30.84 9.74
C ARG A 57 5.29 -30.16 10.36
N SER A 58 5.11 -29.47 11.48
CA SER A 58 6.22 -28.82 12.20
C SER A 58 7.26 -29.84 12.68
N LYS A 59 6.82 -31.01 13.19
CA LYS A 59 7.75 -32.09 13.59
C LYS A 59 8.53 -32.63 12.39
N ALA A 60 7.88 -32.83 11.24
CA ALA A 60 8.54 -33.28 10.02
C ALA A 60 9.59 -32.26 9.53
N SER A 61 9.28 -30.95 9.55
CA SER A 61 10.27 -29.90 9.25
C SER A 61 11.46 -29.94 10.21
N CYS A 62 11.25 -30.11 11.53
CA CYS A 62 12.35 -30.22 12.49
C CYS A 62 13.28 -31.40 12.17
N VAL A 63 12.72 -32.59 11.91
CA VAL A 63 13.53 -33.78 11.55
C VAL A 63 14.32 -33.56 10.26
N ALA A 64 13.72 -32.91 9.25
CA ALA A 64 14.42 -32.59 8.00
C ALA A 64 15.58 -31.60 8.22
N LEU A 65 15.39 -30.59 9.07
CA LEU A 65 16.44 -29.62 9.42
C LEU A 65 17.56 -30.27 10.24
N GLU A 66 17.24 -31.12 11.22
CA GLU A 66 18.22 -31.89 11.98
C GLU A 66 19.05 -32.80 11.06
N SER A 67 18.40 -33.47 10.11
CA SER A 67 19.10 -34.28 9.09
C SER A 67 20.01 -33.43 8.20
N ALA A 68 19.58 -32.25 7.79
CA ALA A 68 20.40 -31.33 7.00
C ALA A 68 21.61 -30.82 7.77
N ILE A 69 21.46 -30.49 9.06
CA ILE A 69 22.57 -30.10 9.93
C ILE A 69 23.56 -31.26 10.06
N ALA A 70 23.09 -32.48 10.33
CA ALA A 70 23.97 -33.65 10.42
C ALA A 70 24.72 -33.93 9.10
N ARG A 71 24.13 -33.66 7.94
CA ARG A 71 24.80 -33.78 6.63
C ARG A 71 25.90 -32.73 6.45
N LEU A 72 25.64 -31.49 6.86
CA LEU A 72 26.66 -30.43 6.87
C LEU A 72 27.80 -30.75 7.83
N ASP A 73 27.51 -31.27 9.02
CA ASP A 73 28.53 -31.69 10.00
C ASP A 73 29.42 -32.83 9.47
N ASN A 74 28.88 -33.65 8.55
CA ASN A 74 29.63 -34.70 7.84
C ASN A 74 30.35 -34.18 6.57
N ASN A 75 30.49 -32.86 6.41
CA ASN A 75 31.12 -32.17 5.28
C ASN A 75 30.45 -32.45 3.91
N GLU A 76 29.15 -32.72 3.89
CA GLU A 76 28.43 -32.78 2.63
C GLU A 76 28.33 -31.40 1.97
N GLU A 77 28.34 -31.40 0.64
CA GLU A 77 28.36 -30.17 -0.14
C GLU A 77 27.05 -29.35 0.09
N PRO A 78 27.15 -28.04 0.41
CA PRO A 78 25.98 -27.24 0.79
C PRO A 78 24.87 -27.18 -0.25
N THR A 79 25.18 -27.18 -1.55
CA THR A 79 24.13 -27.18 -2.58
C THR A 79 23.34 -28.48 -2.61
N ALA A 80 23.98 -29.63 -2.38
CA ALA A 80 23.30 -30.93 -2.25
C ALA A 80 22.34 -30.97 -1.04
N VAL A 81 22.71 -30.34 0.07
CA VAL A 81 21.85 -30.19 1.26
C VAL A 81 20.67 -29.23 0.99
N LEU A 82 20.90 -28.13 0.27
CA LEU A 82 19.83 -27.20 -0.10
C LEU A 82 18.84 -27.82 -1.09
N VAL A 83 19.30 -28.67 -2.01
CA VAL A 83 18.43 -29.40 -2.95
C VAL A 83 17.50 -30.35 -2.21
N SER A 84 17.99 -31.06 -1.19
CA SER A 84 17.17 -32.00 -0.40
C SER A 84 16.17 -31.29 0.52
N LEU A 85 16.51 -30.12 1.04
CA LEU A 85 15.60 -29.26 1.81
C LEU A 85 14.54 -28.55 0.95
N GLY A 86 14.73 -28.51 -0.37
CA GLY A 86 13.87 -27.77 -1.30
C GLY A 86 12.36 -27.99 -1.12
N PRO A 87 11.86 -29.23 -1.00
CA PRO A 87 10.44 -29.51 -0.76
C PRO A 87 9.94 -28.93 0.58
N VAL A 88 10.70 -29.12 1.66
CA VAL A 88 10.34 -28.66 3.01
C VAL A 88 10.32 -27.12 3.07
N LEU A 89 11.36 -26.48 2.54
CA LEU A 89 11.44 -25.03 2.48
C LEU A 89 10.37 -24.44 1.57
N ARG A 90 10.01 -25.11 0.46
CA ARG A 90 8.93 -24.65 -0.41
C ARG A 90 7.57 -24.78 0.26
N GLU A 91 7.31 -25.81 1.07
CA GLU A 91 6.06 -25.94 1.82
C GLU A 91 5.93 -24.90 2.93
N ASP A 92 7.00 -24.67 3.72
CA ASP A 92 6.98 -23.65 4.78
C ASP A 92 6.93 -22.23 4.20
N MET A 93 7.71 -21.95 3.16
CA MET A 93 7.62 -20.67 2.45
C MET A 93 6.29 -20.53 1.73
N SER A 94 5.71 -21.58 1.15
CA SER A 94 4.38 -21.51 0.56
C SER A 94 3.29 -21.41 1.61
N ALA A 95 3.51 -21.73 2.88
CA ALA A 95 2.57 -21.45 3.96
C ALA A 95 2.71 -20.01 4.50
N MET A 96 3.91 -19.44 4.40
CA MET A 96 4.21 -18.06 4.80
C MET A 96 3.90 -17.03 3.68
N PHE A 97 4.05 -17.46 2.43
CA PHE A 97 3.81 -16.72 1.19
C PHE A 97 2.70 -17.34 0.34
N GLU A 98 1.91 -18.28 0.88
CA GLU A 98 0.58 -18.51 0.31
C GLU A 98 -0.04 -17.12 0.31
N PRO A 99 -0.31 -16.51 -0.86
CA PRO A 99 -1.10 -15.31 -0.86
C PRO A 99 -2.34 -15.73 -0.10
N GLN A 100 -2.57 -15.12 1.07
CA GLN A 100 -3.80 -15.34 1.79
C GLN A 100 -4.88 -14.97 0.78
N ARG A 101 -5.40 -15.97 0.05
CA ARG A 101 -6.54 -15.79 -0.81
C ARG A 101 -7.55 -15.19 0.15
N PRO A 102 -8.02 -13.96 -0.08
CA PRO A 102 -8.70 -13.17 0.93
C PRO A 102 -9.80 -14.05 1.54
N ARG A 103 -9.52 -14.58 2.73
CA ARG A 103 -10.26 -15.71 3.27
C ARG A 103 -11.42 -15.14 4.05
N GLY A 104 -12.37 -14.57 3.32
CA GLY A 104 -13.61 -14.05 3.88
C GLY A 104 -13.42 -12.90 4.88
N PRO A 105 -14.54 -12.36 5.36
CA PRO A 105 -14.61 -11.06 5.98
C PRO A 105 -14.28 -11.20 7.47
N PHE A 106 -13.06 -10.87 7.86
CA PHE A 106 -12.80 -10.48 9.24
C PHE A 106 -12.29 -9.05 9.30
N PRO A 107 -12.91 -8.20 10.15
CA PRO A 107 -12.58 -6.80 10.29
C PRO A 107 -11.24 -6.66 11.00
N ARG A 108 -10.41 -5.77 10.47
CA ARG A 108 -9.18 -5.31 11.11
C ARG A 108 -9.58 -4.27 12.16
N ASP A 109 -10.06 -4.73 13.30
CA ASP A 109 -10.35 -3.88 14.45
C ASP A 109 -9.03 -3.40 15.05
N GLY A 110 -8.67 -2.18 14.68
CA GLY A 110 -7.45 -1.54 15.14
C GLY A 110 -7.32 -0.15 14.60
N ALA A 111 -8.33 0.70 14.88
CA ALA A 111 -8.26 2.15 15.04
C ALA A 111 -7.10 2.89 14.33
N ILE A 112 -6.95 2.66 13.03
CA ILE A 112 -6.31 3.63 12.15
C ILE A 112 -7.46 4.54 11.75
N SER A 113 -7.51 5.72 12.39
CA SER A 113 -8.19 6.95 11.96
C SER A 113 -9.06 6.78 10.72
N ASP A 114 -10.35 7.13 10.82
CA ASP A 114 -11.37 7.30 9.76
C ASP A 114 -10.93 8.21 8.59
N ALA A 115 -9.78 7.93 7.99
CA ALA A 115 -9.40 8.40 6.67
C ALA A 115 -10.21 7.54 5.71
N ASP A 116 -11.35 8.10 5.34
CA ASP A 116 -12.32 7.55 4.40
C ASP A 116 -11.60 6.76 3.29
N PRO A 117 -11.78 5.43 3.21
CA PRO A 117 -11.17 4.61 2.16
C PRO A 117 -11.67 5.00 0.75
N HIS A 118 -12.70 5.86 0.66
CA HIS A 118 -13.19 6.48 -0.56
C HIS A 118 -12.63 7.88 -0.84
N SER A 119 -11.79 8.44 0.03
CA SER A 119 -11.05 9.68 -0.24
C SER A 119 -9.79 9.48 -1.07
N ARG A 120 -9.61 8.30 -1.69
CA ARG A 120 -8.76 8.24 -2.89
C ARG A 120 -9.46 9.05 -3.95
N ILE A 121 -9.08 10.32 -4.03
CA ILE A 121 -9.37 11.20 -5.15
C ILE A 121 -8.88 10.46 -6.39
N THR A 122 -9.77 9.70 -7.03
CA THR A 122 -9.49 9.09 -8.32
C THR A 122 -9.29 10.24 -9.27
N LEU A 123 -8.06 10.45 -9.70
CA LEU A 123 -7.78 11.53 -10.63
C LEU A 123 -8.48 11.23 -11.94
N ASP A 124 -8.96 12.30 -12.59
CA ASP A 124 -9.50 12.21 -13.94
C ASP A 124 -8.44 11.57 -14.86
N PRO A 125 -8.76 10.51 -15.62
CA PRO A 125 -7.83 9.91 -16.58
C PRO A 125 -7.14 10.93 -17.50
N ASP A 126 -7.81 12.03 -17.84
CA ASP A 126 -7.23 13.10 -18.67
C ASP A 126 -6.11 13.85 -17.93
N ALA A 127 -6.27 14.11 -16.63
CA ALA A 127 -5.23 14.73 -15.81
C ALA A 127 -4.00 13.82 -15.66
N ILE A 128 -4.19 12.50 -15.59
CA ILE A 128 -3.09 11.53 -15.58
C ILE A 128 -2.35 11.56 -16.92
N ASN A 129 -3.06 11.59 -18.05
CA ASN A 129 -2.43 11.68 -19.37
C ASN A 129 -1.64 13.00 -19.53
N GLU A 130 -2.22 14.13 -19.13
CA GLU A 130 -1.53 15.42 -19.15
C GLU A 130 -0.25 15.40 -18.30
N PHE A 131 -0.31 14.82 -17.10
CA PHE A 131 0.84 14.65 -16.24
C PHE A 131 1.92 13.77 -16.89
N ILE A 132 1.54 12.65 -17.51
CA ILE A 132 2.48 11.77 -18.21
C ILE A 132 3.17 12.53 -19.34
N ASP A 133 2.42 13.26 -20.16
CA ASP A 133 2.96 13.98 -21.32
C ASP A 133 3.92 15.11 -20.89
N ARG A 134 3.62 15.79 -19.78
CA ARG A 134 4.43 16.91 -19.25
C ARG A 134 5.65 16.47 -18.46
N GLU A 135 5.46 15.61 -17.47
CA GLU A 135 6.50 15.27 -16.47
C GLU A 135 7.24 13.97 -16.79
N LEU A 136 6.61 13.07 -17.57
CA LEU A 136 7.14 11.74 -17.89
C LEU A 136 7.22 11.50 -19.41
N PRO A 137 7.87 12.37 -20.21
CA PRO A 137 7.87 12.25 -21.67
C PRO A 137 8.45 10.93 -22.18
N TRP A 138 9.42 10.35 -21.45
CA TRP A 138 9.98 9.03 -21.76
C TRP A 138 8.93 7.91 -21.62
N LEU A 139 8.01 8.04 -20.65
CA LEU A 139 6.92 7.08 -20.46
C LEU A 139 5.87 7.27 -21.54
N ALA A 140 5.54 8.52 -21.90
CA ALA A 140 4.63 8.82 -23.00
C ALA A 140 5.11 8.18 -24.31
N GLU A 141 6.39 8.35 -24.65
CA GLU A 141 7.02 7.70 -25.80
C GLU A 141 6.92 6.17 -25.70
N ARG A 142 7.25 5.60 -24.54
CA ARG A 142 7.19 4.15 -24.33
C ARG A 142 5.77 3.59 -24.46
N LEU A 143 4.77 4.29 -23.94
CA LEU A 143 3.36 3.92 -24.05
C LEU A 143 2.90 3.96 -25.51
N ASN A 144 3.35 4.95 -26.30
CA ASN A 144 3.08 5.02 -27.73
C ASN A 144 3.70 3.86 -28.50
N GLN A 145 4.94 3.49 -28.18
CA GLN A 145 5.59 2.31 -28.79
C GLN A 145 4.82 1.03 -28.48
N ILE A 146 4.41 0.84 -27.23
CA ILE A 146 3.64 -0.35 -26.81
C ILE A 146 2.27 -0.40 -27.50
N GLU A 147 1.60 0.73 -27.67
CA GLU A 147 0.33 0.81 -28.40
C GLU A 147 0.49 0.46 -29.88
N ALA A 148 1.57 0.92 -30.51
CA ALA A 148 1.88 0.60 -31.90
C ALA A 148 2.18 -0.89 -32.10
N GLU A 149 2.83 -1.54 -31.13
CA GLU A 149 3.08 -2.99 -31.14
C GLU A 149 1.81 -3.80 -30.84
N ARG A 150 0.98 -3.34 -29.90
CA ARG A 150 -0.25 -4.02 -29.47
C ARG A 150 -1.34 -3.00 -29.11
N PRO A 151 -2.35 -2.81 -29.98
CA PRO A 151 -3.47 -1.91 -29.70
C PRO A 151 -4.19 -2.23 -28.39
N GLY A 152 -4.50 -1.21 -27.60
CA GLY A 152 -5.13 -1.28 -26.29
C GLY A 152 -4.16 -1.48 -25.11
N SER A 153 -2.90 -1.85 -25.35
CA SER A 153 -1.94 -2.08 -24.28
C SER A 153 -1.48 -0.80 -23.57
N ARG A 154 -1.60 0.39 -24.20
CA ARG A 154 -1.36 1.66 -23.51
C ARG A 154 -2.33 1.85 -22.35
N LEU A 155 -3.63 1.65 -22.57
CA LEU A 155 -4.65 1.87 -21.54
C LEU A 155 -4.48 0.90 -20.36
N GLU A 156 -4.18 -0.37 -20.65
CA GLU A 156 -3.90 -1.38 -19.62
C GLU A 156 -2.67 -1.00 -18.78
N MET A 157 -1.60 -0.53 -19.43
CA MET A 157 -0.40 -0.09 -18.74
C MET A 157 -0.67 1.14 -17.88
N ILE A 158 -1.36 2.16 -18.42
CA ILE A 158 -1.74 3.36 -17.66
C ILE A 158 -2.53 2.96 -16.42
N ARG A 159 -3.58 2.13 -16.55
CA ARG A 159 -4.40 1.69 -15.41
C ARG A 159 -3.57 1.03 -14.31
N ARG A 160 -2.55 0.26 -14.68
CA ARG A 160 -1.64 -0.39 -13.71
C ARG A 160 -0.71 0.62 -13.03
N LEU A 161 -0.30 1.66 -13.74
CA LEU A 161 0.60 2.70 -13.25
C LEU A 161 -0.13 3.83 -12.51
N THR A 162 -1.44 3.99 -12.72
CA THR A 162 -2.28 5.04 -12.14
C THR A 162 -2.03 5.25 -10.64
N PRO A 163 -2.03 4.22 -9.77
CA PRO A 163 -1.86 4.45 -8.33
C PRO A 163 -0.52 5.12 -7.98
N GLN A 164 0.54 4.78 -8.73
CA GLN A 164 1.87 5.35 -8.51
C GLN A 164 1.97 6.77 -9.08
N ILE A 165 1.29 7.06 -10.19
CA ILE A 165 1.24 8.41 -10.76
C ILE A 165 0.42 9.34 -9.86
N GLU A 166 -0.72 8.87 -9.33
CA GLU A 166 -1.53 9.62 -8.37
C GLU A 166 -0.71 9.99 -7.11
N GLU A 167 0.08 9.04 -6.58
CA GLU A 167 1.00 9.29 -5.47
C GLU A 167 2.01 10.40 -5.78
N ILE A 168 2.60 10.40 -6.98
CA ILE A 168 3.54 11.44 -7.41
C ILE A 168 2.85 12.80 -7.56
N ILE A 169 1.66 12.84 -8.17
CA ILE A 169 0.90 14.09 -8.36
C ILE A 169 0.56 14.72 -7.01
N ASN A 170 0.03 13.92 -6.08
CA ASN A 170 -0.30 14.39 -4.73
C ASN A 170 0.95 14.88 -3.99
N THR A 171 2.05 14.13 -4.09
CA THR A 171 3.33 14.53 -3.49
C THR A 171 3.86 15.82 -4.13
N SER A 172 3.65 16.05 -5.43
CA SER A 172 4.12 17.27 -6.10
C SER A 172 3.47 18.54 -5.57
N ASN A 173 2.24 18.45 -5.07
CA ASN A 173 1.53 19.58 -4.48
C ASN A 173 2.03 19.93 -3.07
N GLU A 174 2.43 18.91 -2.29
CA GLU A 174 2.88 19.07 -0.91
C GLU A 174 4.40 19.25 -0.77
N ASN A 175 5.17 18.47 -1.52
CA ASN A 175 6.63 18.40 -1.49
C ASN A 175 7.19 18.13 -2.91
N PRO A 176 7.48 19.20 -3.69
CA PRO A 176 7.95 19.04 -5.07
C PRO A 176 9.34 18.40 -5.19
N GLU A 177 10.18 18.46 -4.16
CA GLU A 177 11.48 17.79 -4.17
C GLU A 177 11.32 16.27 -4.06
N LEU A 178 10.45 15.81 -3.15
CA LEU A 178 10.14 14.39 -3.00
C LEU A 178 9.47 13.82 -4.25
N ALA A 179 8.57 14.58 -4.89
CA ALA A 179 7.94 14.18 -6.14
C ALA A 179 8.97 13.93 -7.26
N LYS A 180 9.98 14.79 -7.39
CA LYS A 180 11.09 14.59 -8.34
C LYS A 180 11.86 13.29 -8.07
N LEU A 181 12.10 12.97 -6.80
CA LEU A 181 12.77 11.72 -6.43
C LEU A 181 11.91 10.48 -6.74
N HIS A 182 10.59 10.55 -6.56
CA HIS A 182 9.70 9.46 -6.97
C HIS A 182 9.64 9.29 -8.50
N ILE A 183 9.68 10.38 -9.26
CA ILE A 183 9.83 10.32 -10.73
C ILE A 183 11.15 9.64 -11.12
N GLU A 184 12.25 10.02 -10.48
CA GLU A 184 13.58 9.39 -10.68
C GLU A 184 13.51 7.89 -10.35
N GLN A 185 12.82 7.51 -9.26
CA GLN A 185 12.66 6.12 -8.84
C GLN A 185 11.82 5.32 -9.82
N PHE A 186 10.75 5.93 -10.32
CA PHE A 186 9.89 5.33 -11.32
C PHE A 186 10.64 5.05 -12.63
N ARG A 187 11.43 6.03 -13.08
CA ARG A 187 12.32 5.88 -14.24
C ARG A 187 13.37 4.78 -14.02
N LEU A 188 14.06 4.80 -12.89
CA LEU A 188 15.08 3.80 -12.56
C LEU A 188 14.49 2.39 -12.51
N GLY A 189 13.26 2.23 -12.03
CA GLY A 189 12.52 0.97 -12.07
C GLY A 189 12.35 0.42 -13.48
N SER A 190 12.06 1.28 -14.47
CA SER A 190 12.00 0.89 -15.89
C SER A 190 13.39 0.50 -16.42
N GLU A 191 14.41 1.29 -16.10
CA GLU A 191 15.80 1.03 -16.52
C GLU A 191 16.35 -0.30 -15.96
N ILE A 192 15.98 -0.67 -14.72
CA ILE A 192 16.31 -1.98 -14.13
C ILE A 192 15.72 -3.11 -14.97
N ILE A 193 14.43 -3.04 -15.32
CA ILE A 193 13.76 -4.08 -16.12
C ILE A 193 14.43 -4.22 -17.49
N GLU A 194 14.74 -3.10 -18.15
CA GLU A 194 15.40 -3.11 -19.44
C GLU A 194 16.84 -3.64 -19.37
N THR A 195 17.60 -3.23 -18.35
CA THR A 195 18.96 -3.71 -18.10
C THR A 195 18.94 -5.22 -17.89
N MET A 196 18.02 -5.74 -17.08
CA MET A 196 17.88 -7.18 -16.86
C MET A 196 17.54 -7.94 -18.15
N ARG A 197 16.66 -7.39 -19.00
CA ARG A 197 16.33 -7.98 -20.32
C ARG A 197 17.52 -7.94 -21.29
N ARG A 198 18.34 -6.88 -21.24
CA ARG A 198 19.53 -6.72 -22.10
C ARG A 198 20.63 -7.67 -21.67
N VAL A 199 20.95 -7.69 -20.36
CA VAL A 199 21.94 -8.59 -19.77
C VAL A 199 21.59 -10.05 -20.06
N ARG A 200 20.33 -10.46 -19.84
CA ARG A 200 19.89 -11.83 -20.15
C ARG A 200 20.15 -12.20 -21.62
N ARG A 201 19.72 -11.34 -22.57
CA ARG A 201 19.91 -11.57 -24.00
C ARG A 201 21.39 -11.66 -24.39
N ALA A 202 22.23 -10.77 -23.87
CA ALA A 202 23.66 -10.75 -24.17
C ALA A 202 24.40 -11.99 -23.60
N VAL A 203 24.03 -12.44 -22.40
CA VAL A 203 24.58 -13.67 -21.82
C VAL A 203 24.13 -14.89 -22.63
N ASP A 204 22.85 -14.98 -23.00
CA ASP A 204 22.31 -16.08 -23.82
C ASP A 204 22.96 -16.15 -25.21
N ALA A 205 23.32 -14.99 -25.79
CA ALA A 205 24.03 -14.87 -27.06
C ALA A 205 25.56 -15.07 -26.95
N GLY A 206 26.12 -15.18 -25.74
CA GLY A 206 27.57 -15.25 -25.51
C GLY A 206 28.31 -13.93 -25.76
N GLU A 207 27.60 -12.81 -25.88
CA GLU A 207 28.14 -11.46 -26.10
C GLU A 207 28.64 -10.81 -24.80
N MET A 208 28.20 -11.31 -23.64
CA MET A 208 28.53 -10.78 -22.32
C MET A 208 28.96 -11.91 -21.38
N THR A 209 30.08 -11.71 -20.68
CA THR A 209 30.55 -12.64 -19.64
C THR A 209 29.67 -12.55 -18.41
N GLU A 210 29.63 -13.61 -17.59
CA GLU A 210 28.88 -13.62 -16.33
C GLU A 210 29.33 -12.48 -15.39
N ASP A 211 30.63 -12.21 -15.30
CA ASP A 211 31.15 -11.13 -14.45
C ASP A 211 30.73 -9.75 -14.95
N SER A 212 30.71 -9.53 -16.27
CA SER A 212 30.21 -8.28 -16.87
C SER A 212 28.71 -8.11 -16.62
N ALA A 213 27.93 -9.19 -16.73
CA ALA A 213 26.51 -9.20 -16.40
C ALA A 213 26.26 -8.86 -14.92
N LYS A 214 27.02 -9.46 -14.00
CA LYS A 214 26.96 -9.15 -12.55
C LYS A 214 27.30 -7.69 -12.29
N ALA A 215 28.37 -7.17 -12.88
CA ALA A 215 28.77 -5.77 -12.71
C ALA A 215 27.67 -4.80 -13.17
N ALA A 216 27.02 -5.07 -14.31
CA ALA A 216 25.90 -4.24 -14.80
C ALA A 216 24.71 -4.25 -13.83
N ILE A 217 24.38 -5.42 -13.26
CA ILE A 217 23.29 -5.57 -12.29
C ILE A 217 23.64 -4.87 -10.96
N ILE A 218 24.88 -5.01 -10.48
CA ILE A 218 25.35 -4.33 -9.27
C ILE A 218 25.28 -2.81 -9.46
N ALA A 219 25.72 -2.30 -10.61
CA ALA A 219 25.70 -0.87 -10.90
C ALA A 219 24.29 -0.26 -10.80
N ILE A 220 23.28 -0.89 -11.42
CA ILE A 220 21.90 -0.39 -11.36
C ILE A 220 21.29 -0.59 -9.97
N ALA A 221 21.66 -1.65 -9.26
CA ALA A 221 21.20 -1.89 -7.89
C ALA A 221 21.77 -0.85 -6.90
N SER A 222 23.03 -0.44 -7.06
CA SER A 222 23.64 0.63 -6.27
C SER A 222 22.88 1.95 -6.43
N GLN A 223 22.54 2.34 -7.67
CA GLN A 223 21.74 3.53 -7.93
C GLN A 223 20.38 3.49 -7.21
N GLN A 224 19.74 2.32 -7.18
CA GLN A 224 18.46 2.13 -6.49
C GLN A 224 18.59 2.30 -4.97
N VAL A 225 19.70 1.86 -4.38
CA VAL A 225 19.97 2.03 -2.95
C VAL A 225 20.21 3.50 -2.63
N ASP A 226 21.07 4.18 -3.40
CA ASP A 226 21.39 5.59 -3.20
C ASP A 226 20.13 6.47 -3.33
N LEU A 227 19.28 6.18 -4.32
CA LEU A 227 18.02 6.89 -4.51
C LEU A 227 17.03 6.66 -3.37
N ARG A 228 16.93 5.43 -2.85
CA ARG A 228 16.11 5.15 -1.66
C ARG A 228 16.60 5.89 -0.44
N GLU A 229 17.92 6.00 -0.25
CA GLU A 229 18.51 6.78 0.84
C GLU A 229 18.13 8.26 0.70
N ARG A 230 18.22 8.83 -0.50
CA ARG A 230 17.81 10.22 -0.79
C ARG A 230 16.34 10.46 -0.46
N ILE A 231 15.43 9.60 -0.96
CA ILE A 231 13.99 9.66 -0.65
C ILE A 231 13.76 9.65 0.86
N THR A 232 14.32 8.65 1.55
CA THR A 232 14.17 8.48 3.00
C THR A 232 14.66 9.70 3.77
N ARG A 233 15.79 10.30 3.36
CA ARG A 233 16.34 11.50 3.99
C ARG A 233 15.39 12.69 3.84
N THR A 234 14.90 12.96 2.63
CA THR A 234 13.95 14.05 2.35
C THR A 234 12.63 13.86 3.10
N GLU A 235 12.12 12.63 3.21
CA GLU A 235 10.94 12.32 4.02
C GLU A 235 11.16 12.61 5.51
N ILE A 236 12.30 12.17 6.07
CA ILE A 236 12.66 12.46 7.47
C ILE A 236 12.70 13.96 7.73
N GLU A 237 13.29 14.74 6.81
CA GLU A 237 13.36 16.20 6.92
C GLU A 237 11.98 16.85 6.87
N SER A 238 11.12 16.41 5.95
CA SER A 238 9.72 16.87 5.85
C SER A 238 8.93 16.55 7.13
N LEU A 239 9.05 15.33 7.66
CA LEU A 239 8.38 14.92 8.90
C LEU A 239 8.87 15.73 10.11
N ARG A 240 10.18 16.01 10.20
CA ARG A 240 10.74 16.87 11.26
C ARG A 240 10.17 18.28 11.20
N LYS A 241 10.03 18.85 10.01
CA LYS A 241 9.43 20.17 9.81
C LYS A 241 7.97 20.18 10.28
N ARG A 242 7.16 19.21 9.84
CA ARG A 242 5.75 19.07 10.24
C ARG A 242 5.59 18.89 11.74
N LEU A 243 6.46 18.11 12.37
CA LEU A 243 6.46 17.90 13.81
C LEU A 243 6.74 19.21 14.55
N ALA A 244 7.77 19.96 14.13
CA ALA A 244 8.10 21.27 14.71
C ALA A 244 6.95 22.28 14.57
N GLU A 245 6.25 22.29 13.42
CA GLU A 245 5.06 23.12 13.20
C GLU A 245 3.91 22.75 14.16
N ARG A 246 3.67 21.45 14.38
CA ARG A 246 2.63 20.97 15.30
C ARG A 246 2.97 21.24 16.76
N ASP A 247 4.24 21.12 17.14
CA ASP A 247 4.70 21.48 18.48
C ASP A 247 4.54 22.99 18.74
N ALA A 248 4.81 23.82 17.74
CA ALA A 248 4.58 25.26 17.82
C ALA A 248 3.08 25.59 17.93
N GLU A 249 2.23 24.94 17.14
CA GLU A 249 0.77 25.08 17.20
C GLU A 249 0.23 24.67 18.57
N LEU A 250 0.65 23.51 19.09
CA LEU A 250 0.26 23.02 20.41
C LEU A 250 0.72 23.98 21.52
N SER A 251 1.94 24.50 21.43
CA SER A 251 2.47 25.48 22.38
C SER A 251 1.63 26.77 22.37
N ALA A 252 1.22 27.24 21.20
CA ALA A 252 0.33 28.38 21.07
C ALA A 252 -1.06 28.11 21.67
N GLN A 253 -1.63 26.92 21.43
CA GLN A 253 -2.90 26.49 22.04
C GLN A 253 -2.81 26.40 23.57
N ILE A 254 -1.68 25.91 24.12
CA ILE A 254 -1.42 25.86 25.56
C ILE A 254 -1.34 27.26 26.16
N ALA A 255 -0.63 28.19 25.51
CA ALA A 255 -0.57 29.58 25.94
C ALA A 255 -1.94 30.27 25.91
N ASP A 256 -2.81 29.87 24.96
CA ASP A 256 -4.16 30.40 24.85
C ASP A 256 -5.20 29.72 25.77
N ARG A 257 -4.80 28.62 26.42
CA ARG A 257 -5.71 27.74 27.17
C ARG A 257 -6.52 28.50 28.21
N ASP A 258 -5.86 29.35 29.01
CA ASP A 258 -6.51 30.05 30.11
C ASP A 258 -7.53 31.10 29.58
N ARG A 259 -7.25 31.74 28.44
CA ARG A 259 -8.20 32.64 27.76
C ARG A 259 -9.42 31.88 27.27
N VAL A 260 -9.22 30.71 26.64
CA VAL A 260 -10.32 29.84 26.18
C VAL A 260 -11.18 29.37 27.35
N ILE A 261 -10.56 28.93 28.45
CA ILE A 261 -11.25 28.51 29.68
C ILE A 261 -12.07 29.67 30.27
N ALA A 262 -11.49 30.87 30.37
CA ALA A 262 -12.19 32.05 30.87
C ALA A 262 -13.42 32.39 30.02
N ASN A 263 -13.27 32.45 28.69
CA ASN A 263 -14.36 32.73 27.75
C ASN A 263 -15.47 31.65 27.77
N MET A 264 -15.10 30.39 27.98
CA MET A 264 -16.07 29.29 28.10
C MET A 264 -16.83 29.39 29.42
N THR A 265 -16.13 29.64 30.52
CA THR A 265 -16.70 29.80 31.86
C THR A 265 -17.66 30.99 31.90
N GLU A 266 -17.27 32.14 31.33
CA GLU A 266 -18.13 33.33 31.23
C GLU A 266 -19.41 33.05 30.42
N ARG A 267 -19.29 32.32 29.29
CA ARG A 267 -20.46 31.91 28.49
C ARG A 267 -21.41 30.99 29.27
N MET A 268 -20.87 30.06 30.06
CA MET A 268 -21.69 29.19 30.92
C MET A 268 -22.40 29.98 32.01
N PHE A 269 -21.71 30.94 32.66
CA PHE A 269 -22.35 31.81 33.65
C PHE A 269 -23.48 32.64 33.06
N ARG A 270 -23.27 33.30 31.91
CA ARG A 270 -24.33 34.07 31.24
C ARG A 270 -25.57 33.19 30.96
N ARG A 271 -25.39 32.02 30.33
CA ARG A 271 -26.51 31.10 30.03
C ARG A 271 -27.19 30.54 31.29
N GLY A 272 -26.42 30.15 32.31
CA GLY A 272 -26.96 29.55 33.53
C GLY A 272 -27.75 30.53 34.40
N PHE A 273 -27.35 31.81 34.40
CA PHE A 273 -28.11 32.86 35.08
C PHE A 273 -29.35 33.31 34.30
N ASP A 274 -29.30 33.31 32.96
CA ASP A 274 -30.46 33.64 32.13
C ASP A 274 -31.57 32.58 32.19
N MET A 275 -31.23 31.28 32.31
CA MET A 275 -32.22 30.21 32.46
C MET A 275 -33.02 30.25 33.78
N ARG A 276 -32.55 30.97 34.82
CA ARG A 276 -33.35 31.20 36.04
C ARG A 276 -34.28 32.41 35.95
N ARG A 277 -34.20 33.18 34.87
CA ARG A 277 -35.04 34.36 34.60
C ARG A 277 -36.06 34.13 33.49
N GLU A 278 -36.20 32.92 32.96
CA GLU A 278 -37.43 32.60 32.24
C GLU A 278 -38.58 32.62 33.26
N PRO A 279 -39.54 33.55 33.13
CA PRO A 279 -40.70 33.56 33.98
C PRO A 279 -41.43 32.24 33.72
N SER A 280 -41.57 31.41 34.75
CA SER A 280 -42.43 30.23 34.79
C SER A 280 -43.93 30.55 34.62
N GLY A 281 -44.26 31.65 33.94
CA GLY A 281 -45.54 32.32 34.01
C GLY A 281 -45.92 33.05 32.73
N ARG A 282 -45.90 32.38 31.58
CA ARG A 282 -46.97 32.57 30.58
C ARG A 282 -46.98 31.41 29.61
N GLY A 283 -47.93 30.51 29.80
CA GLY A 283 -48.27 29.51 28.80
C GLY A 283 -48.62 30.22 27.50
N VAL A 284 -47.70 30.14 26.53
CA VAL A 284 -48.08 30.32 25.14
C VAL A 284 -48.81 29.03 24.79
N ARG A 285 -50.14 29.09 24.89
CA ARG A 285 -51.08 28.18 24.24
C ARG A 285 -50.55 27.88 22.84
N ARG A 286 -50.06 26.66 22.62
CA ARG A 286 -49.92 26.11 21.27
C ARG A 286 -51.34 25.84 20.75
N GLU A 287 -51.96 26.85 20.15
CA GLU A 287 -53.21 26.68 19.40
C GLU A 287 -53.00 26.81 17.87
N ASP A 288 -51.82 27.16 17.35
CA ASP A 288 -51.61 27.41 15.91
C ASP A 288 -50.68 26.40 15.21
N PHE A 289 -50.89 25.08 15.40
CA PHE A 289 -50.16 24.04 14.65
C PHE A 289 -51.05 23.29 13.65
N ASP A 290 -52.07 23.96 13.09
CA ASP A 290 -53.00 23.38 12.12
C ASP A 290 -53.13 24.18 10.80
N ARG A 291 -52.04 24.86 10.40
CA ARG A 291 -51.91 25.39 9.02
C ARG A 291 -50.73 24.76 8.32
N ARG A 292 -50.90 23.50 7.91
CA ARG A 292 -50.17 22.96 6.76
C ARG A 292 -50.87 23.47 5.51
N ASP A 293 -50.35 24.53 4.91
CA ASP A 293 -50.64 24.79 3.51
C ASP A 293 -50.05 23.62 2.68
N PRO A 294 -50.84 22.99 1.81
CA PRO A 294 -50.34 21.93 0.93
C PRO A 294 -49.34 22.52 -0.08
N PRO A 295 -48.34 21.74 -0.52
CA PRO A 295 -47.42 22.17 -1.56
C PRO A 295 -48.17 22.42 -2.87
N GLU A 296 -48.07 23.63 -3.40
CA GLU A 296 -48.52 23.95 -4.76
C GLU A 296 -47.67 23.17 -5.77
N ASP A 297 -48.35 22.28 -6.52
CA ASP A 297 -47.83 21.64 -7.72
C ASP A 297 -47.46 22.69 -8.77
N LYS A 298 -46.17 23.01 -8.86
CA LYS A 298 -45.62 23.75 -10.00
C LYS A 298 -45.47 22.78 -11.18
N LYS A 299 -46.49 22.77 -12.05
CA LYS A 299 -46.37 22.29 -13.43
C LYS A 299 -45.44 23.23 -14.19
N HIS A 300 -44.34 22.69 -14.71
CA HIS A 300 -43.56 23.34 -15.77
C HIS A 300 -43.83 22.58 -17.07
N ASP A 301 -44.44 23.29 -18.01
CA ASP A 301 -44.42 23.01 -19.46
C ASP A 301 -43.03 23.32 -20.05
#